data_AF-A0AAF0FCP5-F1
#
_entry.id   AF-A0AAF0FCP5-F1
#
_cell.length_a   1.000
_cell.length_b   1.000
_cell.length_c   1.000
_cell.angle_alpha   90.00
_cell.angle_beta   90.00
_cell.angle_gamma   90.00
#
_symmetry.space_group_name_H-M   'P 1'
#
loop_
_entity.id
_entity.type
_entity.pdbx_description
1 polymer ?
#
loop_
_entity_poly.entity_id
_entity_poly.type
_entity_poly.pdbx_seq_one_letter_code
_entity_poly.pdbx_strand_id
1 'polypeptide(L)'
;MHSSETKLDESDFTRFNDELEENASPYSTDSEELEEAVVCSQSTPISLSRLAYRRLTVLLSTLTPRRRRIAQCMALALNHAYAAKQVAKIVSESLLELTTPIARKVARLYVVSDILYNSAAPVPHAWQYRDAFYPYLGPIFTHFRQVLHSLPGRIKAHAFHRQISNVLEVWDQWLVYPPMLLQQLRDKLQ
;
A
#
# COMPACT_ATOMS: atom_id res chain seq x y z
N MET A 1 59.67 10.60 -59.68
CA MET A 1 59.00 10.66 -61.01
C MET A 1 57.61 11.23 -60.78
N HIS A 2 57.30 12.35 -61.46
CA HIS A 2 55.98 12.83 -61.89
C HIS A 2 54.85 12.91 -60.83
N SER A 3 54.41 14.13 -60.44
CA SER A 3 53.36 14.93 -61.13
C SER A 3 51.96 14.30 -60.96
N SER A 4 50.86 14.97 -60.63
CA SER A 4 50.51 16.37 -60.41
C SER A 4 49.15 16.42 -59.69
N GLU A 5 48.81 17.60 -59.19
CA GLU A 5 47.54 18.04 -58.61
C GLU A 5 46.27 17.63 -59.39
N THR A 6 45.14 17.52 -58.68
CA THR A 6 43.91 18.24 -59.06
C THR A 6 43.03 18.46 -57.83
N LYS A 7 42.55 19.70 -57.70
CA LYS A 7 41.63 20.24 -56.69
C LYS A 7 40.20 20.08 -57.22
N LEU A 8 39.21 19.83 -56.35
CA LEU A 8 37.84 20.38 -56.46
C LEU A 8 37.07 20.11 -55.16
N ASP A 9 36.11 21.00 -54.94
CA ASP A 9 35.42 21.39 -53.70
C ASP A 9 34.03 20.74 -53.60
N GLU A 10 33.29 21.14 -52.56
CA GLU A 10 31.84 20.99 -52.30
C GLU A 10 31.41 19.95 -51.25
N SER A 11 31.07 20.54 -50.10
CA SER A 11 29.92 20.19 -49.26
C SER A 11 28.74 19.60 -50.03
N ASP A 12 28.26 18.42 -49.65
CA ASP A 12 26.92 18.27 -49.08
C ASP A 12 26.65 16.85 -48.57
N PHE A 13 25.85 16.75 -47.51
CA PHE A 13 25.02 15.59 -47.14
C PHE A 13 25.72 14.22 -47.06
N THR A 14 25.85 13.55 -45.92
CA THR A 14 24.76 13.25 -44.98
C THR A 14 25.38 12.55 -43.76
N ARG A 15 25.17 13.12 -42.57
CA ARG A 15 24.68 12.45 -41.35
C ARG A 15 24.64 10.92 -41.45
N PHE A 16 25.50 10.22 -40.72
CA PHE A 16 25.18 9.06 -39.85
C PHE A 16 26.46 8.42 -39.29
N ASN A 17 26.48 8.26 -37.96
CA ASN A 17 27.26 7.30 -37.16
C ASN A 17 28.80 7.31 -37.24
N ASP A 18 29.46 7.80 -36.18
CA ASP A 18 30.08 6.93 -35.16
C ASP A 18 30.97 7.77 -34.23
N GLU A 19 30.43 8.18 -33.08
CA GLU A 19 31.24 8.39 -31.87
C GLU A 19 30.48 7.76 -30.70
N LEU A 20 30.88 6.53 -30.41
CA LEU A 20 30.63 5.84 -29.16
C LEU A 20 31.46 6.53 -28.08
N GLU A 21 30.86 6.87 -26.94
CA GLU A 21 31.47 6.54 -25.66
C GLU A 21 30.45 6.60 -24.50
N GLU A 22 30.31 5.42 -23.90
CA GLU A 22 29.81 5.05 -22.58
C GLU A 22 29.66 6.18 -21.54
N ASN A 23 28.43 6.44 -21.09
CA ASN A 23 28.12 6.47 -19.65
C ASN A 23 26.59 6.45 -19.40
N ALA A 24 25.93 5.33 -19.70
CA ALA A 24 24.61 5.08 -19.15
C ALA A 24 24.78 4.41 -17.78
N SER A 25 24.91 5.20 -16.72
CA SER A 25 24.76 4.70 -15.35
C SER A 25 23.29 4.37 -15.07
N PRO A 26 22.92 3.12 -14.75
CA PRO A 26 21.54 2.72 -14.48
C PRO A 26 21.12 2.89 -13.01
N TYR A 27 21.93 3.56 -12.19
CA TYR A 27 21.62 3.83 -10.78
C TYR A 27 21.47 5.34 -10.55
N SER A 28 20.29 5.85 -10.86
CA SER A 28 19.80 7.13 -10.34
C SER A 28 18.49 6.86 -9.62
N THR A 29 18.58 6.31 -8.41
CA THR A 29 17.44 5.93 -7.56
C THR A 29 17.44 6.62 -6.19
N ASP A 30 18.49 7.37 -5.83
CA ASP A 30 18.56 7.99 -4.49
C ASP A 30 18.14 9.48 -4.49
N SER A 31 17.98 10.11 -5.65
CA SER A 31 17.70 11.55 -5.72
C SER A 31 16.22 11.92 -5.49
N GLU A 32 15.28 11.00 -5.72
CA GLU A 32 13.84 11.29 -5.50
C GLU A 32 13.43 11.23 -4.02
N GLU A 33 14.19 10.55 -3.15
CA GLU A 33 13.89 10.50 -1.71
C GLU A 33 14.27 11.78 -0.96
N LEU A 34 15.21 12.57 -1.49
CA LEU A 34 15.66 13.83 -0.88
C LEU A 34 14.78 15.02 -1.25
N GLU A 35 14.11 15.00 -2.41
CA GLU A 35 13.27 16.11 -2.87
C GLU A 35 11.91 16.18 -2.15
N GLU A 36 11.38 15.06 -1.65
CA GLU A 36 10.12 15.06 -0.86
C GLU A 36 10.30 15.69 0.54
N ALA A 37 11.54 15.90 1.02
CA ALA A 37 11.81 16.48 2.34
C ALA A 37 11.80 18.03 2.38
N VAL A 38 11.80 18.72 1.23
CA VAL A 38 12.05 20.18 1.15
C VAL A 38 10.76 21.02 1.00
N VAL A 39 9.58 20.41 0.86
CA VAL A 39 8.31 21.15 0.77
C VAL A 39 7.65 21.25 2.16
N CYS A 40 8.27 22.00 3.07
CA CYS A 40 7.66 22.35 4.36
C CYS A 40 7.60 23.87 4.55
N SER A 41 6.88 24.53 3.65
CA SER A 41 6.41 25.89 3.87
C SER A 41 5.10 26.08 3.11
N GLN A 42 4.03 26.37 3.85
CA GLN A 42 2.65 26.64 3.41
C GLN A 42 1.71 25.42 3.40
N SER A 43 1.09 25.17 4.57
CA SER A 43 -0.29 24.66 4.75
C SER A 43 -0.86 23.68 3.71
N THR A 44 -0.09 22.71 3.25
CA THR A 44 -0.63 21.59 2.49
C THR A 44 -1.21 20.58 3.48
N PRO A 45 -2.43 20.06 3.26
CA PRO A 45 -2.96 19.00 4.09
C PRO A 45 -1.96 17.84 4.08
N ILE A 46 -1.59 17.38 5.27
CA ILE A 46 -0.70 16.25 5.50
C ILE A 46 -1.24 15.07 4.70
N SER A 47 -0.62 14.79 3.55
CA SER A 47 -1.13 13.86 2.55
C SER A 47 -0.02 12.94 2.08
N LEU A 48 -0.42 11.73 1.71
CA LEU A 48 0.45 10.67 1.23
C LEU A 48 1.02 11.06 -0.14
N SER A 49 2.34 10.92 -0.33
CA SER A 49 2.97 11.23 -1.62
C SER A 49 2.40 10.34 -2.74
N ARG A 50 2.45 10.83 -3.99
CA ARG A 50 1.90 10.10 -5.15
C ARG A 50 2.58 8.75 -5.34
N LEU A 51 3.88 8.67 -5.06
CA LEU A 51 4.66 7.45 -5.13
C LEU A 51 4.24 6.47 -4.03
N ALA A 52 4.13 6.92 -2.79
CA ALA A 52 3.68 6.11 -1.66
C ALA A 52 2.26 5.58 -1.87
N TYR A 53 1.35 6.41 -2.40
CA TYR A 53 0.00 6.01 -2.80
C TYR A 53 0.01 4.87 -3.84
N ARG A 54 0.78 5.02 -4.92
CA ARG A 54 0.91 4.00 -5.97
C ARG A 54 1.51 2.71 -5.41
N ARG A 55 2.56 2.81 -4.60
CA ARG A 55 3.21 1.65 -3.96
C ARG A 55 2.21 0.91 -3.06
N LEU A 56 1.46 1.61 -2.22
CA LEU A 56 0.47 1.02 -1.32
C LEU A 56 -0.64 0.30 -2.09
N THR A 57 -1.20 0.94 -3.12
CA THR A 57 -2.28 0.34 -3.94
C THR A 57 -1.82 -0.91 -4.69
N VAL A 58 -0.59 -0.92 -5.24
CA VAL A 58 0.00 -2.10 -5.89
C VAL A 58 0.28 -3.23 -4.88
N LEU A 59 0.77 -2.90 -3.68
CA LEU A 59 0.96 -3.91 -2.63
C LEU A 59 -0.37 -4.54 -2.22
N LEU A 60 -1.41 -3.73 -2.05
CA LEU A 60 -2.76 -4.19 -1.69
C LEU A 60 -3.40 -5.02 -2.82
N SER A 61 -3.19 -4.69 -4.09
CA SER A 61 -3.76 -5.44 -5.24
C SER A 61 -3.11 -6.83 -5.41
N THR A 62 -1.83 -6.95 -5.09
CA THR A 62 -1.03 -8.19 -5.21
C THR A 62 -0.82 -8.90 -3.87
N LEU A 63 -1.56 -8.52 -2.83
CA LEU A 63 -1.34 -9.01 -1.47
C LEU A 63 -1.67 -10.50 -1.35
N THR A 64 -0.81 -11.23 -0.63
CA THR A 64 -0.99 -12.64 -0.28
C THR A 64 -0.89 -12.77 1.25
N PRO A 65 -1.45 -13.83 1.85
CA PRO A 65 -1.40 -14.03 3.31
C PRO A 65 0.00 -14.41 3.84
N ARG A 66 1.06 -14.23 3.05
CA ARG A 66 2.45 -14.48 3.48
C ARG A 66 2.90 -13.38 4.43
N ARG A 67 3.44 -13.76 5.59
CA ARG A 67 3.91 -12.82 6.63
C ARG A 67 4.82 -11.71 6.08
N ARG A 68 5.76 -12.05 5.18
CA ARG A 68 6.64 -11.06 4.53
C ARG A 68 5.89 -9.97 3.78
N ARG A 69 4.80 -10.33 3.07
CA ARG A 69 4.02 -9.38 2.26
C ARG A 69 3.14 -8.49 3.15
N ILE A 70 2.57 -9.07 4.21
CA ILE A 70 1.83 -8.33 5.23
C ILE A 70 2.76 -7.33 5.92
N ALA A 71 3.93 -7.79 6.38
CA ALA A 71 4.93 -6.95 7.03
C ALA A 71 5.42 -5.81 6.12
N GLN A 72 5.66 -6.08 4.83
CA GLN A 72 6.05 -5.05 3.86
C GLN A 72 4.97 -3.97 3.73
N CYS A 73 3.69 -4.35 3.69
CA CYS A 73 2.58 -3.41 3.57
C CYS A 73 2.40 -2.60 4.86
N MET A 74 2.53 -3.24 6.03
CA MET A 74 2.46 -2.58 7.33
C MET A 74 3.62 -1.60 7.53
N ALA A 75 4.85 -1.97 7.17
CA ALA A 75 6.02 -1.09 7.26
C ALA A 75 5.83 0.17 6.40
N LEU A 76 5.32 0.03 5.17
CA LEU A 76 5.01 1.18 4.32
C LEU A 76 3.96 2.10 4.98
N ALA A 77 2.94 1.53 5.61
CA ALA A 77 1.95 2.31 6.35
C ALA A 77 2.60 3.08 7.51
N LEU A 78 3.37 2.41 8.37
CA LEU A 78 4.02 3.05 9.51
C LEU A 78 5.01 4.15 9.11
N ASN A 79 5.77 3.98 8.02
CA ASN A 79 6.65 5.02 7.48
C ASN A 79 5.87 6.29 7.08
N HIS A 80 4.60 6.16 6.74
CA HIS A 80 3.70 7.26 6.36
C HIS A 80 2.58 7.47 7.39
N ALA A 81 2.86 7.18 8.67
CA ALA A 81 1.88 7.32 9.75
C ALA A 81 1.38 8.76 9.91
N TYR A 82 2.16 9.77 9.49
CA TYR A 82 1.73 11.16 9.43
C TYR A 82 0.44 11.35 8.59
N ALA A 83 0.23 10.51 7.56
CA ALA A 83 -0.95 10.49 6.71
C ALA A 83 -1.93 9.36 7.07
N ALA A 84 -2.01 8.96 8.35
CA ALA A 84 -2.79 7.81 8.83
C ALA A 84 -4.22 7.75 8.29
N LYS A 85 -4.93 8.88 8.25
CA LYS A 85 -6.31 8.96 7.73
C LYS A 85 -6.41 8.52 6.26
N GLN A 86 -5.48 8.97 5.42
CA GLN A 86 -5.47 8.62 3.99
C GLN A 86 -5.07 7.16 3.79
N VAL A 87 -4.06 6.68 4.53
CA VAL A 87 -3.65 5.26 4.49
C VAL A 87 -4.80 4.35 4.92
N ALA A 88 -5.47 4.66 6.05
CA ALA A 88 -6.61 3.90 6.55
C ALA A 88 -7.76 3.86 5.54
N LYS A 89 -8.05 4.99 4.88
CA LYS A 89 -9.03 5.07 3.80
C LYS A 89 -8.69 4.11 2.65
N ILE A 90 -7.47 4.19 2.11
CA ILE A 90 -7.03 3.36 0.95
C ILE A 90 -7.11 1.86 1.29
N VAL A 91 -6.60 1.47 2.47
CA VAL A 91 -6.64 0.06 2.91
C VAL A 91 -8.09 -0.40 3.06
N SER A 92 -8.95 0.43 3.67
CA SER A 92 -10.36 0.11 3.89
C SER A 92 -11.16 0.02 2.58
N GLU A 93 -10.97 0.95 1.64
CA GLU A 93 -11.59 0.91 0.32
C GLU A 93 -11.18 -0.35 -0.44
N SER A 94 -9.91 -0.75 -0.35
CA SER A 94 -9.46 -2.01 -0.93
C SER A 94 -10.17 -3.22 -0.30
N LEU A 95 -10.52 -3.20 0.98
CA LEU A 95 -11.26 -4.30 1.63
C LEU A 95 -12.71 -4.39 1.16
N LEU A 96 -13.33 -3.26 0.83
CA LEU A 96 -14.73 -3.15 0.38
C LEU A 96 -14.93 -3.53 -1.10
N GLU A 97 -13.86 -3.67 -1.87
CA GLU A 97 -13.92 -4.07 -3.29
C GLU A 97 -14.50 -5.49 -3.47
N LEU A 98 -15.69 -5.63 -4.06
CA LEU A 98 -16.43 -6.90 -4.18
C LEU A 98 -15.69 -7.96 -5.00
N THR A 99 -14.97 -7.53 -6.04
CA THR A 99 -14.23 -8.41 -6.95
C THR A 99 -12.99 -9.06 -6.30
N THR A 100 -12.62 -8.63 -5.09
CA THR A 100 -11.42 -9.11 -4.40
C THR A 100 -11.60 -10.56 -3.91
N PRO A 101 -10.69 -11.49 -4.25
CA PRO A 101 -10.69 -12.86 -3.72
C PRO A 101 -10.62 -12.91 -2.20
N ILE A 102 -11.31 -13.88 -1.59
CA ILE A 102 -11.42 -14.06 -0.13
C ILE A 102 -10.04 -14.05 0.55
N ALA A 103 -9.09 -14.83 0.04
CA ALA A 103 -7.74 -14.94 0.61
C ALA A 103 -7.03 -13.58 0.67
N ARG A 104 -7.29 -12.69 -0.29
CA ARG A 104 -6.73 -11.33 -0.33
C ARG A 104 -7.46 -10.41 0.64
N LYS A 105 -8.78 -10.54 0.81
CA LYS A 105 -9.53 -9.82 1.85
C LYS A 105 -8.99 -10.14 3.24
N VAL A 106 -8.75 -11.42 3.52
CA VAL A 106 -8.14 -11.86 4.78
C VAL A 106 -6.74 -11.28 4.96
N ALA A 107 -5.90 -11.34 3.92
CA ALA A 107 -4.55 -10.75 3.98
C ALA A 107 -4.58 -9.24 4.25
N ARG A 108 -5.52 -8.50 3.63
CA ARG A 108 -5.71 -7.05 3.87
C ARG A 108 -6.21 -6.78 5.28
N LEU A 109 -7.08 -7.62 5.84
CA LEU A 109 -7.50 -7.53 7.24
C LEU A 109 -6.33 -7.77 8.20
N TYR A 110 -5.43 -8.71 7.88
CA TYR A 110 -4.20 -8.92 8.66
C TYR A 110 -3.26 -7.70 8.60
N VAL A 111 -3.18 -7.01 7.46
CA VAL A 111 -2.46 -5.72 7.39
C VAL A 111 -3.07 -4.69 8.32
N VAL A 112 -4.40 -4.54 8.35
CA VAL A 112 -5.09 -3.65 9.30
C VAL A 112 -4.74 -4.04 10.74
N SER A 113 -4.79 -5.34 11.06
CA SER A 113 -4.46 -5.86 12.39
C SER A 113 -3.01 -5.55 12.79
N ASP A 114 -2.05 -5.76 11.89
CA ASP A 114 -0.64 -5.47 12.17
C ASP A 114 -0.39 -3.97 12.32
N ILE A 115 -1.04 -3.11 11.53
CA ILE A 115 -0.96 -1.65 11.70
C ILE A 115 -1.55 -1.23 13.06
N LEU A 116 -2.71 -1.77 13.43
CA LEU A 116 -3.36 -1.46 14.71
C LEU A 116 -2.55 -1.94 15.91
N TYR A 117 -1.93 -3.12 15.83
CA TYR A 117 -1.00 -3.60 16.86
C TYR A 117 0.17 -2.62 17.04
N ASN A 118 0.78 -2.21 15.93
CA ASN A 118 1.92 -1.28 15.94
C ASN A 118 1.53 0.18 16.17
N SER A 119 0.25 0.51 16.29
CA SER A 119 -0.19 1.86 16.68
C SER A 119 0.26 2.26 18.08
N ALA A 120 0.57 1.28 18.94
CA ALA A 120 1.13 1.47 20.27
C ALA A 120 2.68 1.46 20.30
N ALA A 121 3.33 1.24 19.17
CA ALA A 121 4.79 1.28 19.08
C ALA A 121 5.30 2.74 19.20
N PRO A 122 6.57 2.95 19.59
CA PRO A 122 7.18 4.29 19.67
C PRO A 122 7.54 4.84 18.26
N VAL A 123 6.58 4.80 17.33
CA VAL A 123 6.69 5.34 15.98
C VAL A 123 5.87 6.64 15.91
N PRO A 124 6.43 7.76 15.43
CA PRO A 124 5.70 9.02 15.30
C PRO A 124 4.38 8.84 14.55
N HIS A 125 3.31 9.46 15.06
CA HIS A 125 1.96 9.44 14.49
C HIS A 125 1.26 8.08 14.41
N ALA A 126 1.91 6.95 14.75
CA ALA A 126 1.31 5.62 14.61
C ALA A 126 0.04 5.44 15.47
N TRP A 127 -0.04 6.11 16.62
CA TRP A 127 -1.21 6.13 17.48
C TRP A 127 -2.49 6.62 16.77
N GLN A 128 -2.35 7.46 15.75
CA GLN A 128 -3.48 8.00 14.98
C GLN A 128 -4.24 6.92 14.19
N TYR A 129 -3.63 5.76 13.96
CA TYR A 129 -4.27 4.68 13.21
C TYR A 129 -5.52 4.13 13.89
N ARG A 130 -5.58 4.10 15.22
CA ARG A 130 -6.77 3.60 15.94
C ARG A 130 -8.02 4.41 15.58
N ASP A 131 -7.90 5.74 15.61
CA ASP A 131 -8.99 6.65 15.26
C ASP A 131 -9.22 6.69 13.74
N ALA A 132 -8.16 6.58 12.94
CA ALA A 132 -8.25 6.59 11.50
C ALA A 132 -9.02 5.37 10.93
N PHE A 133 -8.87 4.18 11.54
CA PHE A 133 -9.58 2.98 11.11
C PHE A 133 -11.02 2.89 11.65
N TYR A 134 -11.28 3.47 12.82
CA TYR A 134 -12.58 3.42 13.50
C TYR A 134 -13.81 3.60 12.58
N PRO A 135 -13.91 4.67 11.74
CA PRO A 135 -15.10 4.88 10.90
C PRO A 135 -15.30 3.80 9.83
N TYR A 136 -14.27 3.03 9.49
CA TYR A 136 -14.31 2.03 8.44
C TYR A 136 -14.64 0.62 8.94
N LEU A 137 -14.48 0.34 10.23
CA LEU A 137 -14.69 -1.00 10.79
C LEU A 137 -16.14 -1.46 10.60
N GLY A 138 -17.13 -0.63 10.93
CA GLY A 138 -18.55 -0.98 10.72
C GLY A 138 -18.86 -1.40 9.27
N PRO A 139 -18.54 -0.55 8.27
CA PRO A 139 -18.67 -0.89 6.86
C PRO A 139 -17.92 -2.17 6.45
N ILE A 140 -16.67 -2.35 6.87
CA ILE A 140 -15.86 -3.53 6.54
C ILE A 140 -16.52 -4.82 7.05
N PHE A 141 -17.00 -4.84 8.29
CA PHE A 141 -17.62 -6.04 8.86
C PHE A 141 -19.00 -6.33 8.23
N THR A 142 -19.74 -5.29 7.86
CA THR A 142 -20.98 -5.42 7.08
C THR A 142 -20.69 -6.04 5.71
N HIS A 143 -19.61 -5.60 5.05
CA HIS A 143 -19.14 -6.16 3.78
C HIS A 143 -18.71 -7.62 3.92
N PHE A 144 -17.99 -7.98 4.99
CA PHE A 144 -17.61 -9.37 5.23
C PHE A 144 -18.81 -10.29 5.41
N ARG A 145 -19.88 -9.83 6.07
CA ARG A 145 -21.14 -10.57 6.14
C ARG A 145 -21.75 -10.83 4.76
N GLN A 146 -21.79 -9.82 3.89
CA GLN A 146 -22.26 -9.98 2.51
C GLN A 146 -21.40 -10.99 1.73
N VAL A 147 -20.08 -10.93 1.91
CA VAL A 147 -19.17 -11.92 1.33
C VAL A 147 -19.50 -13.31 1.87
N LEU A 148 -19.66 -13.49 3.18
CA LEU A 148 -20.01 -14.79 3.80
C LEU A 148 -21.27 -15.41 3.19
N HIS A 149 -22.33 -14.61 3.01
CA HIS A 149 -23.58 -15.08 2.40
C HIS A 149 -23.49 -15.40 0.91
N SER A 150 -22.55 -14.78 0.18
CA SER A 150 -22.38 -15.05 -1.26
C SER A 150 -21.49 -16.26 -1.56
N LEU A 151 -20.84 -16.87 -0.55
CA LEU A 151 -19.98 -18.04 -0.76
C LEU A 151 -20.79 -19.32 -1.00
N PRO A 152 -20.56 -20.04 -2.11
CA PRO A 152 -21.34 -21.23 -2.48
C PRO A 152 -21.01 -22.48 -1.64
N GLY A 153 -20.11 -22.39 -0.66
CA GLY A 153 -19.62 -23.55 0.10
C GLY A 153 -19.49 -23.28 1.59
N ARG A 154 -20.18 -24.08 2.40
CA ARG A 154 -20.20 -23.98 3.87
C ARG A 154 -18.80 -24.03 4.49
N ILE A 155 -17.91 -24.90 3.98
CA ILE A 155 -16.53 -25.02 4.48
C ILE A 155 -15.75 -23.73 4.28
N LYS A 156 -15.81 -23.13 3.08
CA LYS A 156 -15.11 -21.87 2.77
C LYS A 156 -15.67 -20.71 3.59
N ALA A 157 -17.00 -20.63 3.73
CA ALA A 157 -17.65 -19.61 4.55
C ALA A 157 -17.24 -19.74 6.03
N HIS A 158 -17.28 -20.95 6.59
CA HIS A 158 -16.86 -21.20 7.96
C HIS A 158 -15.37 -20.87 8.19
N ALA A 159 -14.50 -21.23 7.25
CA ALA A 159 -13.08 -20.89 7.33
C ALA A 159 -12.84 -19.37 7.32
N PHE A 160 -13.52 -18.63 6.44
CA PHE A 160 -13.43 -17.18 6.37
C PHE A 160 -13.97 -16.51 7.64
N HIS A 161 -15.14 -16.95 8.13
CA HIS A 161 -15.72 -16.48 9.38
C HIS A 161 -14.77 -16.68 10.56
N ARG A 162 -14.18 -17.88 10.69
CA ARG A 162 -13.19 -18.19 11.73
C ARG A 162 -11.99 -17.24 11.65
N GLN A 163 -11.46 -16.99 10.46
CA GLN A 163 -10.32 -16.07 10.28
C GLN A 163 -10.64 -14.64 10.73
N ILE A 164 -11.84 -14.13 10.43
CA ILE A 164 -12.27 -12.80 10.88
C ILE A 164 -12.49 -12.79 12.41
N SER A 165 -13.13 -13.82 12.95
CA SER A 165 -13.39 -13.96 14.39
C SER A 165 -12.10 -13.97 15.20
N ASN A 166 -11.09 -14.71 14.74
CA ASN A 166 -9.77 -14.75 15.37
C ASN A 166 -9.11 -13.35 15.39
N VAL A 167 -9.31 -12.51 14.36
CA VAL A 167 -8.78 -11.13 14.37
C VAL A 167 -9.45 -10.30 15.46
N LEU A 168 -10.77 -10.42 15.62
CA LEU A 168 -11.49 -9.73 16.69
C LEU A 168 -11.08 -10.20 18.09
N GLU A 169 -10.85 -11.50 18.29
CA GLU A 169 -10.31 -12.05 19.54
C GLU A 169 -8.94 -11.46 19.87
N VAL A 170 -8.07 -11.37 18.87
CA VAL A 170 -6.74 -10.79 19.01
C VAL A 170 -6.82 -9.28 19.32
N TRP A 171 -7.74 -8.54 18.71
CA TRP A 171 -7.95 -7.11 19.02
C TRP A 171 -8.46 -6.89 20.45
N ASP A 172 -9.26 -7.83 20.96
CA ASP A 172 -9.73 -7.85 22.35
C ASP A 172 -8.55 -8.05 23.32
N GLN A 173 -7.71 -9.07 23.06
CA GLN A 173 -6.52 -9.37 23.87
C GLN A 173 -5.52 -8.21 23.91
N TRP A 174 -5.33 -7.53 22.79
CA TRP A 174 -4.41 -6.39 22.69
C TRP A 174 -5.02 -5.06 23.13
N LEU A 175 -6.29 -5.05 23.57
CA LEU A 175 -7.01 -3.84 23.97
C LEU A 175 -6.94 -2.75 22.90
N VAL A 176 -7.07 -3.15 21.63
CA VAL A 176 -7.03 -2.20 20.48
C VAL A 176 -8.25 -1.29 20.53
N TYR A 177 -9.42 -1.86 20.83
CA TYR A 177 -10.70 -1.17 20.93
C TYR A 177 -11.51 -1.63 22.15
N PRO A 178 -12.46 -0.81 22.64
CA PRO A 178 -13.31 -1.19 23.76
C PRO A 178 -14.18 -2.44 23.46
N PRO A 179 -14.47 -3.28 24.47
CA PRO A 179 -15.27 -4.50 24.29
C PRO A 179 -16.63 -4.27 23.62
N MET A 180 -17.28 -3.15 23.92
CA MET A 180 -18.57 -2.77 23.30
C MET A 180 -18.48 -2.62 21.79
N LEU A 181 -17.42 -1.99 21.27
CA LEU A 181 -17.21 -1.87 19.83
C LEU A 181 -16.95 -3.25 19.21
N LEU A 182 -16.09 -4.06 19.83
CA LEU A 182 -15.79 -5.39 19.32
C LEU A 182 -17.04 -6.28 19.29
N GLN A 183 -17.92 -6.19 20.30
CA GLN A 183 -19.20 -6.90 20.29
C GLN A 183 -20.09 -6.45 19.13
N GLN A 184 -20.23 -5.14 18.89
CA GLN A 184 -20.98 -4.64 17.74
C GLN A 184 -20.43 -5.14 16.40
N LEU A 185 -19.11 -5.30 16.27
CA LEU A 185 -18.50 -5.88 15.07
C LEU A 185 -18.78 -7.38 14.94
N ARG A 186 -18.82 -8.13 16.06
CA ARG A 186 -19.22 -9.55 16.08
C ARG A 186 -20.68 -9.72 15.66
N ASP A 187 -21.57 -8.89 16.19
CA ASP A 187 -23.01 -8.94 15.86
C ASP A 187 -23.26 -8.65 14.38
N LYS A 188 -22.41 -7.81 13.74
CA LYS A 188 -22.46 -7.57 12.30
C LYS A 188 -22.06 -8.76 11.44
N LEU A 189 -21.41 -9.79 11.98
CA LEU A 189 -21.02 -11.00 11.26
C LEU A 189 -22.06 -12.12 11.32
N GLN A 190 -23.02 -12.03 12.24
CA GLN A 190 -24.13 -12.99 12.40
C GLN A 190 -25.18 -12.81 11.30
#